data_AF-A0A2U3X5F5-F1
#
_entry.id   AF-A0A2U3X5F5-F1
#
_cell.length_a   1.000
_cell.length_b   1.000
_cell.length_c   1.000
_cell.angle_alpha   90.00
_cell.angle_beta   90.00
_cell.angle_gamma   90.00
#
_symmetry.space_group_name_H-M   'P 1'
#
loop_
_entity.id
_entity.type
_entity.pdbx_description
1 polymer ?
#
loop_
_entity_poly.entity_id
_entity_poly.type
_entity_poly.pdbx_seq_one_letter_code
_entity_poly.pdbx_strand_id
1 'polypeptide(L)'
;LANKQDKKDALLPCDIIEYLLLERLVNENKSLCRVEPCSAIKNLQRRNHQPIIEGLRWLLAATGDKYEELRTRQQPLTSSVPTSKGTRGSR
;
A
#
# COMPACT_ATOMS: atom_id res chain seq x y z
N LEU A 1 -0.53 3.68 -4.09
CA LEU A 1 -1.81 4.37 -3.80
C LEU A 1 -1.56 5.88 -3.76
N ALA A 2 -1.99 6.60 -4.78
CA ALA A 2 -2.00 8.06 -4.81
C ALA A 2 -3.28 8.55 -4.09
N ASN A 3 -3.20 8.64 -2.76
CA ASN A 3 -4.37 8.92 -1.92
C ASN A 3 -4.80 10.40 -1.95
N LYS A 4 -6.02 10.68 -1.46
CA LYS A 4 -6.63 12.01 -1.30
C LYS A 4 -7.05 12.67 -2.62
N GLN A 5 -7.38 11.87 -3.64
CA GLN A 5 -7.87 12.38 -4.93
C GLN A 5 -9.26 13.06 -4.84
N ASP A 6 -9.87 13.10 -3.65
CA ASP A 6 -11.05 13.94 -3.35
C ASP A 6 -10.72 15.42 -3.15
N LYS A 7 -9.44 15.76 -2.97
CA LYS A 7 -8.98 17.14 -2.73
C LYS A 7 -8.67 17.84 -4.05
N LYS A 8 -8.98 19.14 -4.10
CA LYS A 8 -8.75 19.97 -5.29
C LYS A 8 -7.26 20.16 -5.61
N ASP A 9 -6.42 20.09 -4.59
CA ASP A 9 -4.97 20.22 -4.65
C ASP A 9 -4.26 18.85 -4.70
N ALA A 10 -4.99 17.77 -4.96
CA ALA A 10 -4.39 16.45 -5.11
C ALA A 10 -3.47 16.43 -6.34
N LEU A 11 -2.25 15.95 -6.15
CA LEU A 11 -1.31 15.73 -7.24
C LEU A 11 -1.82 14.65 -8.20
N LEU A 12 -1.53 14.83 -9.49
CA LEU A 12 -1.82 13.81 -10.48
C LEU A 12 -0.88 12.60 -10.28
N PRO A 13 -1.29 11.39 -10.71
CA PRO A 13 -0.43 10.22 -10.62
C PRO A 13 0.93 10.39 -11.31
N CYS A 14 0.99 11.10 -12.45
CA CYS A 14 2.25 11.40 -13.14
C CYS A 14 3.19 12.26 -12.30
N ASP A 15 2.66 13.30 -11.65
CA ASP A 15 3.46 14.20 -10.81
C ASP A 15 4.00 13.45 -9.59
N ILE A 16 3.22 12.53 -9.02
CA ILE A 16 3.67 11.66 -7.92
C ILE A 16 4.78 10.71 -8.38
N ILE A 17 4.65 10.13 -9.58
CA ILE A 17 5.68 9.24 -10.17
C ILE A 17 6.99 10.00 -10.32
N GLU A 18 6.94 11.22 -10.84
CA GLU A 18 8.10 12.09 -11.03
C GLU A 18 8.70 12.53 -9.69
N TYR A 19 7.88 13.08 -8.78
CA TYR A 19 8.33 13.60 -7.49
C TYR A 19 9.00 12.54 -6.62
N LEU A 20 8.50 11.31 -6.66
CA LEU A 20 9.07 10.17 -5.93
C LEU A 20 10.16 9.43 -6.70
N LEU A 21 10.45 9.83 -7.94
CA LEU A 21 11.42 9.17 -8.83
C LEU A 21 11.12 7.67 -8.98
N LEU A 22 9.83 7.31 -9.10
CA LEU A 22 9.40 5.91 -9.02
C LEU A 22 10.02 5.05 -10.12
N GLU A 23 10.15 5.56 -11.34
CA GLU A 23 10.78 4.80 -12.43
C GLU A 23 12.21 4.39 -12.07
N ARG A 24 13.00 5.32 -11.52
CA ARG A 24 14.36 5.03 -11.07
C ARG A 24 14.38 3.97 -9.97
N LEU A 25 13.56 4.15 -8.94
CA LEU A 25 13.50 3.21 -7.80
C LEU A 25 13.05 1.81 -8.22
N VAL A 26 12.08 1.71 -9.12
CA VAL A 26 11.55 0.45 -9.65
C VAL A 26 12.61 -0.30 -10.44
N ASN A 27 13.35 0.42 -11.29
CA ASN A 27 14.42 -0.14 -12.09
C ASN A 27 15.61 -0.60 -11.22
N GLU A 28 16.05 0.23 -10.27
CA GLU A 28 17.15 -0.09 -9.35
C GLU A 28 16.84 -1.34 -8.50
N ASN A 29 15.61 -1.44 -7.98
CA ASN A 29 15.20 -2.55 -7.13
C ASN A 29 14.68 -3.77 -7.91
N LYS A 30 14.61 -3.69 -9.25
CA LYS A 30 14.00 -4.72 -10.11
C LYS A 30 12.61 -5.15 -9.60
N SER A 31 11.84 -4.18 -9.12
CA SER A 31 10.53 -4.42 -8.50
C SER A 31 9.41 -4.11 -9.49
N LEU A 32 8.18 -4.52 -9.16
CA LEU A 32 6.99 -4.08 -9.88
C LEU A 32 6.35 -2.96 -9.05
N CYS A 33 5.81 -1.94 -9.71
CA CYS A 33 5.06 -0.87 -9.06
C CYS A 33 3.81 -0.54 -9.85
N ARG A 34 2.75 -0.19 -9.12
CA ARG A 34 1.49 0.28 -9.68
C ARG A 34 0.97 1.45 -8.84
N VAL A 35 0.59 2.53 -9.51
CA VAL A 35 0.01 3.71 -8.88
C VAL A 35 -1.50 3.71 -9.12
N GLU A 36 -2.26 3.64 -8.04
CA GLU A 36 -3.72 3.73 -8.06
C GLU A 36 -4.17 5.08 -7.50
N PRO A 37 -4.84 5.95 -8.28
CA PRO A 37 -5.46 7.17 -7.76
C PRO A 37 -6.66 6.79 -6.88
N CYS A 38 -6.63 7.16 -5.60
CA CYS A 38 -7.67 6.74 -4.67
C CYS A 38 -8.02 7.79 -3.62
N SER A 39 -9.17 7.60 -2.96
CA SER A 39 -9.60 8.42 -1.83
C SER A 39 -10.04 7.53 -0.67
N ALA A 40 -9.19 7.43 0.36
CA ALA A 40 -9.49 6.68 1.58
C ALA A 40 -10.25 7.55 2.60
N ILE A 41 -11.56 7.72 2.38
CA ILE A 41 -12.45 8.49 3.27
C ILE A 41 -13.55 7.57 3.81
N LYS A 42 -13.87 7.71 5.11
CA LYS A 42 -14.81 6.83 5.82
C LYS A 42 -16.26 6.83 5.28
N ASN A 43 -16.69 7.90 4.59
CA ASN A 43 -18.11 8.14 4.27
C ASN A 43 -18.42 8.07 2.76
N LEU A 44 -17.52 7.55 1.92
CA LEU A 44 -17.77 7.45 0.48
C LEU A 44 -18.45 6.13 0.12
N GLN A 45 -19.29 6.18 -0.92
CA GLN A 45 -19.95 5.00 -1.49
C GLN A 45 -18.92 3.95 -1.95
N ARG A 46 -19.26 2.66 -1.85
CA ARG A 46 -18.36 1.52 -2.18
C ARG A 46 -17.63 1.65 -3.51
N ARG A 47 -18.27 2.20 -4.54
CA ARG A 47 -17.66 2.40 -5.88
C ARG A 47 -16.41 3.28 -5.86
N ASN A 48 -16.28 4.16 -4.87
CA ASN A 48 -15.15 5.08 -4.77
C ASN A 48 -13.93 4.46 -4.06
N HIS A 49 -14.08 3.26 -3.49
CA HIS A 49 -12.97 2.46 -2.98
C HIS A 49 -12.43 1.48 -4.02
N GLN A 50 -12.99 1.48 -5.23
CA GLN A 50 -12.61 0.56 -6.30
C GLN A 50 -11.10 0.60 -6.62
N PRO A 51 -10.42 1.76 -6.74
CA PRO A 51 -8.98 1.80 -6.99
C PRO A 51 -8.14 1.18 -5.86
N ILE A 52 -8.62 1.26 -4.61
CA ILE A 52 -7.95 0.61 -3.47
C ILE A 52 -8.07 -0.90 -3.60
N ILE A 53 -9.27 -1.40 -3.93
CA ILE A 53 -9.51 -2.83 -4.13
C ILE A 53 -8.70 -3.36 -5.31
N GLU A 54 -8.62 -2.61 -6.40
CA GLU A 54 -7.83 -2.97 -7.59
C GLU A 54 -6.33 -3.00 -7.30
N GLY A 55 -5.82 -2.01 -6.57
CA GLY A 55 -4.43 -2.01 -6.12
C GLY A 55 -4.10 -3.21 -5.23
N LEU A 56 -4.99 -3.58 -4.31
CA LEU A 56 -4.82 -4.76 -3.46
C LEU A 56 -4.87 -6.07 -4.26
N ARG A 57 -5.81 -6.20 -5.20
CA ARG A 57 -5.89 -7.37 -6.09
C ARG A 57 -4.64 -7.52 -6.94
N TRP A 58 -4.15 -6.42 -7.50
CA TRP A 58 -2.91 -6.42 -8.28
C TRP A 58 -1.71 -6.83 -7.41
N LEU A 59 -1.61 -6.31 -6.19
CA LEU A 59 -0.53 -6.69 -5.27
C LEU A 59 -0.58 -8.18 -4.94
N LEU A 60 -1.76 -8.72 -4.61
CA LEU A 60 -1.94 -10.15 -4.34
C LEU A 60 -1.52 -11.01 -5.53
N ALA A 61 -1.93 -10.65 -6.75
CA ALA A 61 -1.52 -11.34 -7.97
C ALA A 61 0.01 -11.31 -8.16
N ALA A 62 0.62 -10.12 -8.07
CA ALA A 62 2.06 -9.94 -8.23
C ALA A 62 2.88 -10.70 -7.16
N THR A 63 2.36 -10.83 -5.94
CA THR A 63 2.98 -11.65 -4.89
C THR A 63 2.72 -13.14 -5.09
N GLY A 64 1.56 -13.53 -5.63
CA GLY A 64 1.23 -14.90 -5.97
C GLY A 64 2.20 -15.48 -6.99
N ASP A 65 2.51 -14.70 -8.03
CA ASP A 65 3.46 -15.10 -9.09
C ASP A 65 4.88 -15.34 -8.55
N LYS A 66 5.25 -14.67 -7.45
CA LYS A 66 6.57 -14.77 -6.79
C LYS A 66 6.53 -15.52 -5.47
N TYR A 67 5.42 -16.20 -5.18
CA TYR A 67 5.11 -16.66 -3.83
C TYR A 67 6.17 -17.59 -3.25
N GLU A 68 6.65 -18.58 -4.01
CA GLU A 68 7.64 -19.55 -3.52
C GLU A 68 9.03 -18.90 -3.28
N GLU A 69 9.44 -17.95 -4.12
CA GLU A 69 10.68 -17.19 -3.94
C GLU A 69 10.62 -16.28 -2.71
N LEU A 70 9.46 -15.67 -2.44
CA LEU A 70 9.25 -14.82 -1.28
C LEU A 70 9.13 -15.63 0.02
N ARG A 71 8.41 -16.76 -0.04
CA ARG A 71 8.19 -17.65 1.11
C ARG A 71 9.48 -18.26 1.64
N THR A 72 10.39 -18.66 0.74
CA THR A 72 11.70 -19.23 1.11
C THR A 72 12.65 -18.21 1.74
N ARG A 73 12.49 -16.92 1.42
CA ARG A 73 13.24 -15.81 2.06
C ARG A 73 12.65 -15.39 3.41
N GLN A 74 11.36 -15.64 3.64
CA GLN A 74 10.67 -15.39 4.90
C GLN A 74 10.82 -16.57 5.88
N GLN A 75 12.05 -16.83 6.36
CA GLN A 75 12.21 -17.56 7.63
C GLN A 75 11.62 -16.73 8.78
N PRO A 76 11.06 -17.36 9.84
CA PRO A 76 10.06 -16.73 10.69
C PRO A 76 10.63 -15.52 11.42
N LEU A 77 10.04 -14.36 11.18
CA LEU A 77 10.12 -13.24 12.12
C LEU A 77 9.59 -13.75 13.45
N THR A 78 10.50 -14.06 14.37
CA THR A 78 10.18 -14.42 15.75
C THR A 78 9.23 -13.37 16.30
N SER A 79 8.06 -13.83 16.72
CA SER A 79 7.01 -13.04 17.33
C SER A 79 7.56 -12.24 18.51
N SER A 80 7.74 -10.94 18.32
CA SER A 80 7.95 -10.03 19.43
C SER A 80 7.26 -8.70 19.12
N VAL A 81 5.94 -8.78 18.95
CA VAL A 81 5.09 -7.63 19.28
C VAL A 81 4.71 -7.80 20.74
N PRO A 82 5.28 -7.02 21.68
CA PRO A 82 4.74 -6.96 23.02
C PRO A 82 3.38 -6.26 22.91
N THR A 83 2.31 -6.99 23.18
CA THR A 83 1.00 -6.42 23.41
C THR A 83 1.11 -5.45 24.60
N SER A 84 0.97 -4.15 24.35
CA SER A 84 0.87 -3.18 25.44
C SER A 84 -0.40 -3.49 26.23
N LYS A 85 -0.23 -4.03 27.45
CA LYS A 85 -1.32 -4.16 28.41
C LYS A 85 -1.84 -2.76 28.73
N GLY A 86 -3.08 -2.48 28.35
CA GLY A 86 -3.76 -1.24 28.70
C GLY A 86 -3.83 -1.10 30.21
N THR A 87 -3.20 -0.06 30.75
CA THR A 87 -3.34 0.36 32.14
C THR A 87 -4.76 0.88 32.33
N ARG A 88 -5.54 0.17 33.13
CA ARG A 88 -6.86 0.58 33.62
C ARG A 88 -6.64 1.73 34.62
N GLY A 89 -6.85 2.96 34.18
CA GLY A 89 -6.85 4.13 35.05
C GLY A 89 -8.23 4.31 35.68
N SER A 90 -8.36 3.95 36.95
CA SER A 90 -9.42 4.48 37.82
C SER A 90 -9.07 5.92 38.21
N ARG A 91 -10.00 6.84 37.97
CA ARG A 91 -10.43 7.88 38.92
C ARG A 91 -11.76 8.45 38.48
#